data_AF-A0A1L9T8P6-F1
#
_entry.id   AF-A0A1L9T8P6-F1
#
_cell.length_a   1.000
_cell.length_b   1.000
_cell.length_c   1.000
_cell.angle_alpha   90.00
_cell.angle_beta   90.00
_cell.angle_gamma   90.00
#
_symmetry.space_group_name_H-M   'P 1'
#
loop_
_entity.id
_entity.type
_entity.pdbx_description
1 polymer ?
#
loop_
_entity_poly.entity_id
_entity_poly.type
_entity_poly.pdbx_seq_one_letter_code
_entity_poly.pdbx_strand_id
1 'polypeptide(L)'
;MLGTCIERVLRVFGKTDSQIQRIRLRWSVRFVRSLPRAVYSRTRKLLAWYDDQSQTEHAVLQRMHQLNQEGGEEVYRYNLHPDIPSRPISANEDRTSQALRRLRTKLLNIRAQLRRSWNSEPDNTLMWIVNSYWRTNRYEDGRSHYWAYYRQRCADRGGCCGRACGCCEKPLDEYWIRNCRRGAGLKETMFLEKVYGHCTSECACCVITHGVYEPDPRLPRPDFVVGGRSSS
;
A
#
# COMPACT_ATOMS: atom_id res chain seq x y z
N MET A 1 -21.81 -1.11 16.90
CA MET A 1 -20.98 -0.41 17.90
C MET A 1 -20.38 -1.42 18.88
N LEU A 2 -19.23 -2.03 18.57
CA LEU A 2 -18.30 -2.47 19.62
C LEU A 2 -17.58 -1.20 20.08
N GLY A 3 -18.32 -0.39 20.84
CA GLY A 3 -18.01 1.00 21.14
C GLY A 3 -16.78 1.15 22.04
N THR A 4 -16.30 2.39 22.12
CA THR A 4 -15.25 2.88 23.02
C THR A 4 -15.36 2.37 24.48
N CYS A 5 -16.57 1.99 24.93
CA CYS A 5 -16.81 1.39 26.23
C CYS A 5 -16.10 0.03 26.44
N ILE A 6 -16.13 -0.88 25.45
CA ILE A 6 -15.49 -2.20 25.60
C ILE A 6 -13.96 -2.06 25.62
N GLU A 7 -13.41 -1.10 24.88
CA GLU A 7 -11.98 -0.82 24.91
C GLU A 7 -11.52 -0.27 26.24
N ARG A 8 -12.29 0.66 26.83
CA ARG A 8 -12.02 1.17 28.18
C ARG A 8 -12.01 0.03 29.19
N VAL A 9 -12.97 -0.87 29.12
CA VAL A 9 -13.04 -2.05 29.99
C VAL A 9 -11.82 -2.97 29.76
N LEU A 10 -11.45 -3.27 28.51
CA LEU A 10 -10.28 -4.11 28.22
C LEU A 10 -8.97 -3.48 28.73
N ARG A 11 -8.83 -2.16 28.63
CA ARG A 11 -7.68 -1.43 29.20
C ARG A 11 -7.66 -1.50 30.73
N VAL A 12 -8.81 -1.38 31.39
CA VAL A 12 -8.95 -1.57 32.84
C VAL A 12 -8.50 -2.97 33.25
N PHE A 13 -8.76 -3.99 32.44
CA PHE A 13 -8.27 -5.36 32.65
C PHE A 13 -6.83 -5.60 32.15
N GLY A 14 -6.03 -4.55 32.00
CA GLY A 14 -4.61 -4.64 31.68
C GLY A 14 -4.31 -5.14 30.26
N LYS A 15 -5.28 -5.12 29.33
CA LYS A 15 -5.01 -5.47 27.94
C LYS A 15 -4.18 -4.38 27.27
N THR A 16 -3.10 -4.78 26.64
CA THR A 16 -2.29 -3.89 25.79
C THR A 16 -3.05 -3.53 24.51
N ASP A 17 -2.66 -2.44 23.85
CA ASP A 17 -3.28 -2.03 22.59
C ASP A 17 -3.18 -3.12 21.52
N SER A 18 -2.07 -3.85 21.47
CA SER A 18 -1.93 -5.03 20.59
C SER A 18 -2.96 -6.13 20.88
N GLN A 19 -3.30 -6.36 22.16
CA GLN A 19 -4.28 -7.37 22.55
C GLN A 19 -5.71 -6.90 22.24
N ILE A 20 -6.03 -5.64 22.53
CA ILE A 20 -7.34 -5.05 22.20
C ILE A 20 -7.58 -5.07 20.70
N GLN A 21 -6.56 -4.74 19.89
CA GLN A 21 -6.67 -4.79 18.43
C GLN A 21 -6.79 -6.22 17.89
N ARG A 22 -6.09 -7.21 18.47
CA ARG A 22 -6.31 -8.63 18.13
C ARG A 22 -7.74 -9.07 18.41
N ILE A 23 -8.31 -8.63 19.53
CA ILE A 23 -9.71 -8.90 19.87
C ILE A 23 -10.61 -8.23 18.82
N ARG A 24 -10.41 -6.95 18.49
CA ARG A 24 -11.16 -6.26 17.42
C ARG A 24 -11.11 -7.01 16.11
N LEU A 25 -9.92 -7.38 15.63
CA LEU A 25 -9.74 -8.15 14.40
C LEU A 25 -10.54 -9.46 14.41
N ARG A 26 -10.45 -10.24 15.50
CA ARG A 26 -11.21 -11.49 15.64
C ARG A 26 -12.72 -11.26 15.63
N TRP A 27 -13.18 -10.24 16.33
CA TRP A 27 -14.60 -9.86 16.35
C TRP A 27 -15.08 -9.35 15.00
N SER A 28 -14.31 -8.52 14.29
CA SER A 28 -14.62 -8.06 12.94
C SER A 28 -14.73 -9.22 11.97
N VAL A 29 -13.78 -10.16 12.00
CA VAL A 29 -13.82 -11.37 11.14
C VAL A 29 -15.04 -12.23 11.46
N ARG A 30 -15.37 -12.43 12.75
CA ARG A 30 -16.56 -13.18 13.18
C ARG A 30 -17.85 -12.49 12.73
N PHE A 31 -17.93 -11.18 12.88
CA PHE A 31 -19.07 -10.37 12.46
C PHE A 31 -19.29 -10.42 10.95
N VAL A 32 -18.22 -10.28 10.16
CA VAL A 32 -18.28 -10.42 8.68
C VAL A 32 -18.87 -11.79 8.31
N ARG A 33 -18.41 -12.87 8.95
CA ARG A 33 -18.91 -14.24 8.69
C ARG A 33 -20.37 -14.46 9.10
N SER A 34 -20.90 -13.66 10.03
CA SER A 34 -22.31 -13.72 10.45
C SER A 34 -23.25 -12.87 9.58
N LEU A 35 -22.73 -12.12 8.60
CA LEU A 35 -23.58 -11.31 7.72
C LEU A 35 -24.45 -12.19 6.81
N PRO A 36 -25.64 -11.70 6.41
CA PRO A 36 -26.43 -12.34 5.36
C PRO A 36 -25.58 -12.59 4.11
N ARG A 37 -25.77 -13.74 3.45
CA ARG A 37 -24.90 -14.22 2.35
C ARG A 37 -24.67 -13.17 1.25
N ALA A 38 -25.70 -12.42 0.88
CA ALA A 38 -25.61 -11.35 -0.12
C ALA A 38 -24.69 -10.19 0.35
N VAL A 39 -24.82 -9.77 1.60
CA VAL A 39 -24.02 -8.70 2.21
C VAL A 39 -22.58 -9.18 2.43
N TYR A 40 -22.38 -10.42 2.90
CA TYR A 40 -21.06 -11.04 3.01
C TYR A 40 -20.33 -11.07 1.66
N SER A 41 -21.00 -11.53 0.60
CA SER A 41 -20.43 -11.61 -0.75
C SER A 41 -20.01 -10.23 -1.27
N ARG A 42 -20.88 -9.21 -1.12
CA ARG A 42 -20.57 -7.83 -1.50
C ARG A 42 -19.39 -7.28 -0.70
N THR A 43 -19.40 -7.49 0.62
CA THR A 43 -18.32 -7.10 1.53
C THR A 43 -16.99 -7.70 1.11
N ARG A 44 -16.95 -9.01 0.85
CA ARG A 44 -15.73 -9.72 0.45
C ARG A 44 -15.20 -9.20 -0.90
N LYS A 45 -16.08 -8.92 -1.86
CA LYS A 45 -15.69 -8.33 -3.15
C LYS A 45 -15.08 -6.94 -2.98
N LEU A 46 -15.69 -6.08 -2.16
CA LEU A 46 -15.14 -4.75 -1.90
C LEU A 46 -13.79 -4.83 -1.18
N LEU A 47 -13.65 -5.71 -0.19
CA LEU A 47 -12.39 -5.90 0.53
C LEU A 47 -11.27 -6.39 -0.40
N ALA A 48 -11.56 -7.35 -1.28
CA ALA A 48 -10.60 -7.85 -2.26
C ALA A 48 -10.21 -6.75 -3.26
N TRP A 49 -11.18 -5.98 -3.75
CA TRP A 49 -10.93 -4.84 -4.63
C TRP A 49 -10.07 -3.77 -3.93
N TYR A 50 -10.37 -3.44 -2.67
CA TYR A 50 -9.60 -2.45 -1.91
C TYR A 50 -8.14 -2.91 -1.70
N ASP A 51 -7.93 -4.19 -1.36
CA ASP A 51 -6.60 -4.76 -1.21
C ASP A 51 -5.82 -4.69 -2.55
N ASP A 52 -6.46 -5.04 -3.66
CA ASP A 52 -5.84 -4.95 -4.99
C ASP A 52 -5.47 -3.50 -5.36
N GLN A 53 -6.37 -2.54 -5.10
CA GLN A 53 -6.09 -1.12 -5.33
C GLN A 53 -4.97 -0.60 -4.43
N SER A 54 -4.92 -1.01 -3.16
CA SER A 54 -3.85 -0.64 -2.22
C SER A 54 -2.51 -1.24 -2.63
N GLN A 55 -2.49 -2.50 -3.08
CA GLN A 55 -1.28 -3.12 -3.64
C GLN A 55 -0.80 -2.39 -4.90
N THR A 56 -1.73 -1.99 -5.77
CA THR A 56 -1.41 -1.20 -6.96
C THR A 56 -0.84 0.17 -6.58
N GLU A 57 -1.41 0.86 -5.59
CA GLU A 57 -0.86 2.11 -5.05
C GLU A 57 0.57 1.93 -4.55
N HIS A 58 0.83 0.90 -3.75
CA HIS A 58 2.18 0.61 -3.26
C HIS A 58 3.17 0.34 -4.40
N ALA A 59 2.76 -0.44 -5.41
CA ALA A 59 3.60 -0.71 -6.58
C ALA A 59 3.92 0.57 -7.35
N VAL A 60 2.94 1.46 -7.56
CA VAL A 60 3.16 2.76 -8.21
C VAL A 60 4.18 3.59 -7.44
N LEU A 61 4.00 3.72 -6.12
CA LEU A 61 4.89 4.53 -5.27
C LEU A 61 6.30 3.95 -5.22
N GLN A 62 6.43 2.62 -5.12
CA GLN A 62 7.75 1.96 -5.11
C GLN A 62 8.48 2.14 -6.45
N ARG A 63 7.79 2.05 -7.58
CA ARG A 63 8.38 2.35 -8.89
C ARG A 63 8.77 3.82 -9.03
N MET A 64 7.93 4.74 -8.54
CA MET A 64 8.26 6.17 -8.52
C MET A 64 9.51 6.44 -7.66
N HIS A 65 9.63 5.81 -6.50
CA HIS A 65 10.83 5.90 -5.67
C HIS A 65 12.06 5.38 -6.41
N GLN A 66 11.96 4.23 -7.09
CA GLN A 66 13.06 3.68 -7.87
C GLN A 66 13.50 4.63 -8.99
N LEU A 67 12.57 5.22 -9.74
CA LEU A 67 12.87 6.17 -10.81
C LEU A 67 13.44 7.51 -10.31
N ASN A 68 13.12 7.90 -9.08
CA ASN A 68 13.63 9.13 -8.45
C ASN A 68 15.00 8.95 -7.78
N GLN A 69 15.52 7.72 -7.65
CA GLN A 69 16.87 7.50 -7.11
C GLN A 69 17.93 7.96 -8.11
N GLU A 70 19.05 8.50 -7.62
CA GLU A 70 20.24 8.75 -8.45
C GLU A 70 20.68 7.43 -9.10
N GLY A 71 20.82 7.41 -10.43
CA GLY A 71 21.09 6.18 -11.19
C GLY A 71 19.92 5.19 -11.23
N GLY A 72 18.72 5.58 -10.82
CA GLY A 72 17.55 4.71 -10.70
C GLY A 72 17.17 3.98 -12.00
N GLU A 73 17.32 4.64 -13.16
CA GLU A 73 17.12 4.03 -14.48
C GLU A 73 18.19 2.96 -14.80
N GLU A 74 19.43 3.18 -14.39
CA GLU A 74 20.56 2.26 -14.61
C GLU A 74 20.42 1.02 -13.72
N VAL A 75 20.05 1.22 -12.45
CA VAL A 75 19.69 0.14 -11.52
C VAL A 75 18.48 -0.64 -12.05
N TYR A 76 17.48 0.04 -12.61
CA TYR A 76 16.31 -0.60 -13.20
C TYR A 76 16.67 -1.47 -14.41
N ARG A 77 17.52 -0.96 -15.32
CA ARG A 77 17.99 -1.71 -16.50
C ARG A 77 18.89 -2.89 -16.14
N TYR A 78 19.82 -2.71 -15.21
CA TYR A 78 20.71 -3.77 -14.75
C TYR A 78 19.91 -4.96 -14.21
N ASN A 79 18.86 -4.70 -13.44
CA ASN A 79 18.02 -5.77 -12.88
C ASN A 79 16.99 -6.36 -13.86
N LEU A 80 16.71 -5.69 -14.99
CA LEU A 80 15.92 -6.26 -16.09
C LEU A 80 16.75 -7.18 -16.99
N HIS A 81 18.04 -6.87 -17.15
CA HIS A 81 18.93 -7.52 -18.09
C HIS A 81 20.37 -7.56 -17.54
N PRO A 82 20.69 -8.51 -16.63
CA PRO A 82 22.06 -8.65 -16.11
C PRO A 82 23.08 -8.98 -17.21
N ASP A 83 22.62 -9.50 -18.34
CA ASP A 83 23.45 -9.98 -19.47
C ASP A 83 23.78 -8.88 -20.49
N ILE A 84 23.16 -7.70 -20.40
CA ILE A 84 23.41 -6.59 -21.32
C ILE A 84 24.45 -5.66 -20.66
N PRO A 85 25.64 -5.47 -21.25
CA PRO A 85 26.62 -4.53 -20.73
C PRO A 85 25.97 -3.16 -20.60
N SER A 86 26.02 -2.59 -19.40
CA SER A 86 25.54 -1.26 -19.06
C SER A 86 26.27 -0.21 -19.91
N ARG A 87 25.81 -0.01 -21.15
CA ARG A 87 26.08 1.23 -21.85
C ARG A 87 25.36 2.32 -21.05
N PRO A 88 26.05 3.40 -20.66
CA PRO A 88 25.39 4.57 -20.11
C PRO A 88 24.54 5.14 -21.23
N ILE A 89 23.28 4.74 -21.27
CA ILE A 89 22.28 5.44 -22.06
C ILE A 89 22.07 6.70 -21.25
N SER A 90 22.44 7.85 -21.82
CA SER A 90 22.11 9.13 -21.20
C SER A 90 20.65 9.07 -20.80
N ALA A 91 20.36 9.28 -19.51
CA ALA A 91 18.99 9.38 -19.03
C ALA A 91 18.31 10.37 -19.98
N ASN A 92 17.41 9.87 -20.82
CA ASN A 92 16.63 10.77 -21.64
C ASN A 92 15.62 11.33 -20.66
N GLU A 93 15.95 12.46 -20.02
CA GLU A 93 15.18 13.08 -18.93
C GLU A 93 13.69 13.16 -19.28
N ASP A 94 13.36 13.29 -20.57
CA ASP A 94 12.00 13.26 -21.10
C ASP A 94 11.29 11.93 -20.88
N ARG A 95 11.95 10.77 -21.06
CA ARG A 95 11.34 9.44 -20.87
C ARG A 95 11.06 9.15 -19.41
N THR A 96 12.01 9.41 -18.52
CA THR A 96 11.83 9.24 -17.07
C THR A 96 10.76 10.19 -16.54
N SER A 97 10.78 11.45 -17.00
CA SER A 97 9.72 12.42 -16.70
C SER A 97 8.35 11.95 -17.19
N GLN A 98 8.25 11.38 -18.40
CA GLN A 98 6.99 10.87 -18.95
C GLN A 98 6.49 9.63 -18.20
N ALA A 99 7.39 8.71 -17.81
CA ALA A 99 7.06 7.56 -16.97
C ALA A 99 6.52 8.01 -15.60
N LEU A 100 7.20 8.94 -14.92
CA LEU A 100 6.76 9.51 -13.65
C LEU A 100 5.41 10.22 -13.77
N ARG A 101 5.16 10.98 -14.87
CA ARG A 101 3.85 11.61 -15.12
C ARG A 101 2.74 10.56 -15.22
N ARG A 102 2.93 9.49 -15.98
CA ARG A 102 1.94 8.39 -16.11
C ARG A 102 1.67 7.71 -14.77
N LEU A 103 2.71 7.46 -13.98
CA LEU A 103 2.58 6.87 -12.64
C LEU A 103 1.83 7.80 -11.69
N ARG A 104 2.10 9.10 -11.69
CA ARG A 104 1.35 10.11 -10.90
C ARG A 104 -0.12 10.15 -11.30
N THR A 105 -0.44 10.15 -12.59
CA THR A 105 -1.85 10.08 -13.06
C THR A 105 -2.53 8.80 -12.56
N LYS A 106 -1.85 7.65 -12.64
CA LYS A 106 -2.38 6.39 -12.14
C LYS A 106 -2.61 6.41 -10.62
N LEU A 107 -1.66 6.96 -9.84
CA LEU A 107 -1.78 7.15 -8.41
C LEU A 107 -3.02 7.99 -8.04
N LEU A 108 -3.19 9.13 -8.72
CA LEU A 108 -4.34 10.00 -8.49
C LEU A 108 -5.67 9.28 -8.82
N ASN A 109 -5.71 8.51 -9.91
CA ASN A 109 -6.90 7.74 -10.28
C ASN A 109 -7.24 6.67 -9.24
N ILE A 110 -6.24 5.92 -8.75
CA ILE A 110 -6.44 4.91 -7.70
C ILE A 110 -6.98 5.58 -6.44
N ARG A 111 -6.36 6.67 -5.98
CA ARG A 111 -6.79 7.43 -4.80
C ARG A 111 -8.20 7.99 -4.95
N ALA A 112 -8.54 8.51 -6.13
CA ALA A 112 -9.88 9.00 -6.43
C ALA A 112 -10.92 7.87 -6.44
N GLN A 113 -10.58 6.69 -6.96
CA GLN A 113 -11.45 5.51 -6.92
C GLN A 113 -11.66 5.02 -5.50
N LEU A 114 -10.59 4.85 -4.71
CA LEU A 114 -10.64 4.48 -3.29
C LEU A 114 -11.50 5.47 -2.47
N ARG A 115 -11.37 6.78 -2.76
CA ARG A 115 -12.19 7.81 -2.11
C ARG A 115 -13.66 7.77 -2.57
N ARG A 116 -13.93 7.50 -3.85
CA ARG A 116 -15.31 7.38 -4.35
C ARG A 116 -16.01 6.16 -3.79
N SER A 117 -15.36 4.99 -3.79
CA SER A 117 -15.90 3.77 -3.18
C SER A 117 -16.20 3.94 -1.70
N TRP A 118 -15.42 4.79 -1.01
CA TRP A 118 -15.70 5.14 0.38
C TRP A 118 -17.01 5.91 0.54
N ASN A 119 -17.24 6.89 -0.33
CA ASN A 119 -18.38 7.79 -0.24
C ASN A 119 -19.66 7.21 -0.86
N SER A 120 -19.54 6.24 -1.76
CA SER A 120 -20.67 5.64 -2.48
C SER A 120 -21.35 4.51 -1.70
N GLU A 121 -20.78 4.06 -0.58
CA GLU A 121 -21.28 2.88 0.11
C GLU A 121 -22.26 3.27 1.24
N PRO A 122 -23.58 3.10 1.05
CA PRO A 122 -24.58 3.51 2.04
C PRO A 122 -24.62 2.57 3.26
N ASP A 123 -23.98 1.40 3.17
CA ASP A 123 -24.04 0.38 4.21
C ASP A 123 -23.02 0.65 5.33
N ASN A 124 -23.55 1.04 6.50
CA ASN A 124 -22.78 1.30 7.70
C ASN A 124 -21.93 0.09 8.15
N THR A 125 -22.35 -1.13 7.79
CA THR A 125 -21.69 -2.38 8.19
C THR A 125 -20.42 -2.56 7.37
N LEU A 126 -20.53 -2.38 6.06
CA LEU A 126 -19.39 -2.45 5.15
C LEU A 126 -18.37 -1.36 5.47
N MET A 127 -18.84 -0.14 5.74
CA MET A 127 -17.97 0.97 6.06
C MET A 127 -17.36 0.89 7.47
N TRP A 128 -18.06 0.25 8.41
CA TRP A 128 -17.48 -0.12 9.70
C TRP A 128 -16.38 -1.17 9.54
N ILE A 129 -16.58 -2.19 8.70
CA ILE A 129 -15.57 -3.24 8.44
C ILE A 129 -14.34 -2.64 7.78
N VAL A 130 -14.50 -1.83 6.74
CA VAL A 130 -13.36 -1.20 6.05
C VAL A 130 -12.60 -0.26 7.00
N ASN A 131 -13.31 0.58 7.79
CA ASN A 131 -12.66 1.40 8.82
C ASN A 131 -11.91 0.56 9.85
N SER A 132 -12.57 -0.48 10.38
CA SER A 132 -12.05 -1.31 11.47
C SER A 132 -10.86 -2.15 11.01
N TYR A 133 -10.90 -2.65 9.77
CA TYR A 133 -9.89 -3.53 9.22
C TYR A 133 -8.69 -2.76 8.65
N TRP A 134 -8.89 -1.60 8.00
CA TRP A 134 -7.84 -0.90 7.25
C TRP A 134 -7.37 0.45 7.84
N ARG A 135 -8.24 1.26 8.46
CA ARG A 135 -7.85 2.58 9.01
C ARG A 135 -7.46 2.52 10.48
N THR A 136 -8.21 1.80 11.31
CA THR A 136 -7.97 1.76 12.77
C THR A 136 -6.96 0.70 13.19
N ASN A 137 -6.64 -0.24 12.30
CA ASN A 137 -5.59 -1.21 12.51
C ASN A 137 -4.24 -0.65 12.07
N ARG A 138 -3.86 0.49 12.62
CA ARG A 138 -2.54 1.08 12.42
C ARG A 138 -1.86 1.26 13.77
N TYR A 139 -0.56 1.02 13.80
CA TYR A 139 0.29 1.41 14.92
C TYR A 139 0.33 2.94 15.03
N GLU A 140 0.82 3.46 16.15
CA GLU A 140 0.96 4.91 16.38
C GLU A 140 1.81 5.60 15.30
N ASP A 141 2.72 4.86 14.67
CA ASP A 141 3.54 5.34 13.57
C ASP A 141 2.81 5.37 12.20
N GLY A 142 1.57 4.86 12.12
CA GLY A 142 0.74 4.80 10.92
C GLY A 142 0.85 3.50 10.09
N ARG A 143 1.75 2.57 10.44
CA ARG A 143 1.87 1.26 9.79
C ARG A 143 0.68 0.38 10.10
N SER A 144 0.14 -0.35 9.12
CA SER A 144 -1.02 -1.21 9.39
C SER A 144 -0.63 -2.49 10.17
N HIS A 145 -1.54 -3.06 10.95
CA HIS A 145 -1.34 -4.41 11.52
C HIS A 145 -1.20 -5.46 10.42
N TYR A 146 -1.83 -5.23 9.27
CA TYR A 146 -1.61 -6.03 8.06
C TYR A 146 -0.14 -5.94 7.62
N TRP A 147 0.45 -4.75 7.67
CA TRP A 147 1.89 -4.58 7.47
C TRP A 147 2.70 -5.47 8.44
N ALA A 148 2.48 -5.34 9.74
CA ALA A 148 3.23 -6.15 10.72
C ALA A 148 2.98 -7.66 10.60
N TYR A 149 1.77 -8.09 10.24
CA TYR A 149 1.44 -9.51 10.11
C TYR A 149 2.14 -10.17 8.92
N TYR A 150 2.18 -9.50 7.77
CA TYR A 150 2.76 -10.10 6.56
C TYR A 150 4.25 -9.80 6.36
N ARG A 151 4.90 -9.01 7.24
CA ARG A 151 6.32 -8.66 7.08
C ARG A 151 7.21 -9.91 7.08
N GLN A 152 6.95 -10.86 8.00
CA GLN A 152 7.73 -12.09 8.09
C GLN A 152 7.53 -12.95 6.83
N ARG A 153 6.28 -13.12 6.39
CA ARG A 153 5.98 -13.87 5.16
C ARG A 153 6.64 -13.25 3.93
N CYS A 154 6.72 -11.92 3.86
CA CYS A 154 7.44 -11.25 2.79
C CYS A 154 8.95 -11.54 2.88
N ALA A 155 9.54 -11.46 4.08
CA ALA A 155 10.94 -11.83 4.31
C ALA A 155 11.26 -13.28 3.93
N ASP A 156 10.39 -14.22 4.30
CA ASP A 156 10.51 -15.65 4.02
C ASP A 156 10.45 -15.94 2.51
N ARG A 157 9.73 -15.12 1.75
CA ARG A 157 9.67 -15.16 0.28
C ARG A 157 10.82 -14.42 -0.40
N GLY A 158 11.81 -13.97 0.37
CA GLY A 158 12.96 -13.23 -0.12
C GLY A 158 12.82 -11.71 -0.07
N GLY A 159 11.65 -11.14 0.21
CA GLY A 159 11.45 -9.69 0.23
C GLY A 159 12.17 -8.96 1.36
N CYS A 160 12.29 -7.63 1.26
CA CYS A 160 13.04 -6.81 2.23
C CYS A 160 12.22 -6.37 3.47
N CYS A 161 10.93 -6.73 3.54
CA CYS A 161 10.07 -6.34 4.68
C CYS A 161 10.59 -6.90 5.99
N GLY A 162 10.91 -6.00 6.92
CA GLY A 162 11.35 -6.35 8.25
C GLY A 162 12.78 -6.89 8.37
N ARG A 163 13.56 -6.82 7.29
CA ARG A 163 15.02 -6.98 7.33
C ARG A 163 15.71 -5.72 7.85
N ALA A 164 16.99 -5.84 8.19
CA ALA A 164 17.81 -4.75 8.71
C ALA A 164 17.92 -3.53 7.77
N CYS A 165 17.69 -3.70 6.46
CA CYS A 165 17.71 -2.59 5.51
C CYS A 165 16.62 -1.53 5.74
N GLY A 166 15.54 -1.85 6.46
CA GLY A 166 14.51 -0.89 6.87
C GLY A 166 13.70 -0.24 5.72
N CYS A 167 13.91 -0.66 4.47
CA CYS A 167 13.25 -0.16 3.25
C CYS A 167 11.73 0.00 3.42
N CYS A 168 11.04 -1.09 3.80
CA CYS A 168 9.58 -1.12 3.90
C CYS A 168 9.08 -0.54 5.25
N GLU A 169 9.98 -0.03 6.10
CA GLU A 169 9.62 0.73 7.32
C GLU A 169 9.50 2.23 7.06
N LYS A 170 10.02 2.71 5.93
CA LYS A 170 9.86 4.10 5.48
C LYS A 170 8.49 4.29 4.81
N PRO A 171 7.87 5.48 4.94
CA PRO A 171 6.66 5.80 4.20
C PRO A 171 6.96 5.84 2.70
N LEU A 172 6.03 5.30 1.91
CA LEU A 172 6.03 5.35 0.44
C LEU A 172 5.52 6.69 -0.09
N ASP A 173 4.73 7.41 0.71
CA ASP A 173 4.27 8.76 0.42
C ASP A 173 3.86 9.45 1.72
N GLU A 174 3.89 10.78 1.73
CA GLU A 174 3.40 11.61 2.83
C GLU A 174 2.58 12.76 2.26
N TYR A 175 1.33 12.90 2.71
CA TYR A 175 0.47 13.99 2.24
C TYR A 175 -0.47 14.50 3.32
N TRP A 176 -0.80 15.79 3.25
CA TRP A 176 -1.66 16.43 4.24
C TRP A 176 -3.15 16.21 3.94
N ILE A 177 -3.92 15.80 4.95
CA ILE A 177 -5.37 15.61 4.87
C ILE A 177 -6.05 16.56 5.86
N ARG A 178 -7.20 17.14 5.47
CA ARG A 178 -8.05 17.91 6.39
C ARG A 178 -8.72 16.98 7.41
N ASN A 179 -8.66 17.34 8.69
CA ASN A 179 -9.35 16.63 9.76
C ASN A 179 -10.86 16.93 9.73
N CYS A 180 -11.64 16.11 9.01
CA CYS A 180 -13.09 16.24 8.95
C CYS A 180 -13.82 15.51 10.09
N ARG A 181 -13.23 15.40 11.30
CA ARG A 181 -13.95 14.79 12.44
C ARG A 181 -15.19 15.62 12.77
N ARG A 182 -16.38 15.01 12.67
CA ARG A 182 -17.66 15.60 13.12
C ARG A 182 -17.50 16.09 14.56
N GLY A 183 -17.65 17.40 14.77
CA GLY A 183 -17.64 18.02 16.10
C GLY A 183 -16.33 18.70 16.53
N ALA A 184 -15.27 18.66 15.72
CA ALA A 184 -14.15 19.58 15.93
C ALA A 184 -14.56 20.96 15.42
N GLY A 185 -14.62 21.96 16.31
CA GLY A 185 -14.89 23.35 15.93
C GLY A 185 -13.89 23.85 14.87
N LEU A 186 -14.19 25.03 14.30
CA LEU A 186 -13.57 25.77 13.18
C LEU A 186 -12.03 25.84 13.05
N LYS A 187 -11.23 25.13 13.84
CA LYS A 187 -9.81 24.91 13.55
C LYS A 187 -9.69 23.72 12.61
N GLU A 188 -9.69 24.01 11.30
CA GLU A 188 -9.19 23.10 10.26
C GLU A 188 -7.77 22.65 10.64
N THR A 189 -7.65 21.51 11.29
CA THR A 189 -6.35 20.90 11.57
C THR A 189 -6.01 20.01 10.39
N MET A 190 -4.94 20.33 9.67
CA MET A 190 -4.35 19.39 8.73
C MET A 190 -3.55 18.35 9.52
N PHE A 191 -3.63 17.09 9.12
CA PHE A 191 -2.75 16.04 9.65
C PHE A 191 -1.97 15.40 8.51
N LEU A 192 -0.71 15.07 8.78
CA LEU A 192 0.16 14.38 7.84
C LEU A 192 -0.21 12.90 7.81
N GLU A 193 -0.76 12.43 6.69
CA GLU A 193 -0.98 11.02 6.44
C GLU A 193 0.29 10.43 5.83
N LYS A 194 0.76 9.32 6.42
CA LYS A 194 1.89 8.55 5.91
C LYS A 194 1.36 7.25 5.29
N VAL A 195 1.72 6.99 4.04
CA VAL A 195 1.37 5.75 3.34
C VAL A 195 2.48 4.73 3.58
N TYR A 196 2.15 3.64 4.26
CA TYR A 196 3.05 2.51 4.45
C TYR A 196 2.56 1.31 3.66
N GLY A 197 3.48 0.59 3.03
CA GLY A 197 3.16 -0.57 2.21
C GLY A 197 4.15 -1.71 2.36
N HIS A 198 3.67 -2.91 2.06
CA HIS A 198 4.54 -4.06 1.83
C HIS A 198 5.30 -3.91 0.54
N CYS A 199 6.46 -4.54 0.49
CA CYS A 199 7.27 -4.58 -0.71
C CYS A 199 6.56 -5.39 -1.81
N THR A 200 6.43 -4.79 -2.99
CA THR A 200 5.92 -5.42 -4.21
C THR A 200 7.10 -5.80 -5.11
N SER A 201 6.83 -6.29 -6.34
CA SER A 201 7.89 -6.50 -7.31
C SER A 201 8.60 -5.19 -7.72
N GLU A 202 8.02 -4.03 -7.43
CA GLU A 202 8.56 -2.70 -7.70
C GLU A 202 9.51 -2.18 -6.61
N CYS A 203 9.72 -2.93 -5.54
CA CYS A 203 10.61 -2.49 -4.47
C CYS A 203 12.06 -2.50 -4.96
N ALA A 204 12.65 -1.31 -5.13
CA ALA A 204 14.05 -1.14 -5.54
C ALA A 204 15.03 -2.00 -4.72
N CYS A 205 14.89 -2.06 -3.39
CA CYS A 205 15.76 -2.86 -2.54
C CYS A 205 15.64 -4.36 -2.82
N CYS A 206 14.42 -4.87 -3.04
CA CYS A 206 14.22 -6.28 -3.40
C CYS A 206 14.83 -6.55 -4.78
N VAL A 207 14.58 -5.67 -5.73
CA VAL A 207 15.06 -5.77 -7.11
C VAL A 207 16.60 -5.82 -7.17
N ILE A 208 17.28 -4.90 -6.48
CA ILE A 208 18.74 -4.87 -6.36
C ILE A 208 19.28 -6.15 -5.71
N THR A 209 18.63 -6.61 -4.63
CA THR A 209 19.13 -7.75 -3.85
C THR A 209 19.00 -9.08 -4.61
N HIS A 210 17.91 -9.24 -5.38
CA HIS A 210 17.65 -10.49 -6.10
C HIS A 210 18.20 -10.50 -7.52
N GLY A 211 18.49 -9.34 -8.13
CA GLY A 211 19.01 -9.24 -9.49
C GLY A 211 18.03 -9.68 -10.58
N VAL A 212 16.78 -10.01 -10.21
CA VAL A 212 15.70 -10.41 -11.12
C VAL A 212 14.52 -9.49 -10.89
N TYR A 213 14.08 -8.81 -11.95
CA TYR A 213 12.93 -7.92 -11.90
C TYR A 213 11.85 -8.31 -12.89
N GLU A 214 10.67 -8.62 -12.36
CA GLU A 214 9.45 -8.80 -13.12
C GLU A 214 8.49 -7.62 -12.80
N PRO A 215 8.21 -6.72 -13.76
CA PRO A 215 7.31 -5.59 -13.53
C PRO A 215 5.92 -6.04 -13.06
N ASP A 216 5.35 -5.34 -12.07
CA ASP A 216 3.98 -5.59 -11.64
C ASP A 216 3.04 -5.45 -12.85
N PRO A 217 2.26 -6.50 -13.19
CA PRO A 217 1.43 -6.53 -14.39
C PRO A 217 0.31 -5.48 -14.38
N ARG A 218 0.00 -4.90 -13.21
CA ARG A 218 -0.97 -3.82 -13.07
C ARG A 218 -0.40 -2.47 -13.49
N LEU A 219 0.92 -2.33 -13.65
CA LEU A 219 1.55 -1.08 -14.04
C LEU A 219 1.87 -1.04 -15.54
N PRO A 220 1.91 0.16 -16.15
CA PRO A 220 2.41 0.29 -17.53
C PRO A 220 3.78 -0.35 -17.66
N ARG A 221 4.06 -0.99 -18.80
CA ARG A 221 5.41 -1.51 -19.01
C ARG A 221 6.41 -0.35 -19.01
N PRO A 222 7.64 -0.58 -18.54
CA PRO A 222 8.65 0.46 -18.51
C PRO A 222 9.19 0.66 -19.92
N ASP A 223 9.12 1.87 -20.46
CA ASP A 223 9.56 2.19 -21.83
C ASP A 223 11.10 2.20 -22.00
N PHE A 224 11.84 1.79 -20.96
CA PHE A 224 13.30 1.71 -20.97
C PHE A 224 13.82 0.45 -21.69
N VAL A 225 12.92 -0.45 -22.10
CA VAL A 225 13.20 -1.66 -22.88
C VAL A 225 13.31 -1.30 -24.36
N VAL A 226 14.49 -0.86 -24.79
CA VAL A 226 14.85 -0.90 -26.21
C VAL A 226 15.47 -2.27 -26.46
N GLY A 227 14.82 -3.12 -27.24
CA GLY A 227 15.44 -4.37 -27.72
C GLY A 227 14.61 -5.65 -27.60
N GLY A 228 13.30 -5.57 -27.38
CA GLY A 228 12.44 -6.71 -27.72
C GLY A 228 12.55 -6.96 -29.21
N ARG A 229 13.34 -7.98 -29.62
CA ARG A 229 13.24 -8.55 -30.97
C ARG A 229 11.76 -8.85 -31.19
N SER A 230 11.19 -8.20 -32.19
CA SER A 230 9.97 -8.63 -32.84
C SER A 230 10.20 -10.10 -33.22
N SER A 231 9.53 -11.02 -32.54
CA SER A 231 9.44 -12.40 -33.02
C SER A 231 8.75 -12.32 -34.37
N SER A 232 9.53 -12.58 -35.41
CA SER A 232 9.05 -12.85 -36.77
C SER A 232 8.34 -14.19 -36.80
#